data_AF-A0A3D3PG95-F1
#
_entry.id   AF-A0A3D3PG95-F1
#
_cell.length_a   1.000
_cell.length_b   1.000
_cell.length_c   1.000
_cell.angle_alpha   90.00
_cell.angle_beta   90.00
_cell.angle_gamma   90.00
#
_symmetry.space_group_name_H-M   'P 1'
#
loop_
_entity.id
_entity.type
_entity.pdbx_description
1 polymer ?
#
loop_
_entity_poly.entity_id
_entity_poly.type
_entity_poly.pdbx_seq_one_letter_code
_entity_poly.pdbx_strand_id
1 'polypeptide(L)'
;YKLDYPWKPGRSYTVRLAENTISSPFGSNKYYTTGFKLADNDIYGNLLLSVTAPKSADYIIQLIKDAVTVIKSNKISGSDKIQYRNLPIGKYTVRVIYDENRNGKWDTGSVTQKKQPERVWNSENIINLRINWDTEGSIIIPALQ
;
A
#
# COMPACT_ATOMS: atom_id res chain seq x y z
N TYR A 1 -17.15 17.42 4.89
CA TYR A 1 -17.54 17.11 6.28
C TYR A 1 -16.52 16.17 6.89
N LYS A 2 -16.16 16.38 8.17
CA LYS A 2 -15.23 15.53 8.94
C LYS A 2 -15.93 15.17 10.25
N LEU A 3 -15.91 13.89 10.63
CA LEU A 3 -16.51 13.43 11.89
C LEU A 3 -15.39 13.21 12.90
N ASP A 4 -15.28 14.13 13.86
CA ASP A 4 -14.31 14.04 14.95
C ASP A 4 -14.97 13.38 16.17
N TYR A 5 -14.54 12.15 16.46
CA TYR A 5 -15.01 11.37 17.60
C TYR A 5 -13.85 10.53 18.16
N PRO A 6 -13.72 10.38 19.49
CA PRO A 6 -12.68 9.55 20.11
C PRO A 6 -13.02 8.06 19.97
N TRP A 7 -12.88 7.53 18.74
CA TRP A 7 -13.09 6.13 18.43
C TRP A 7 -12.16 5.26 19.27
N LYS A 8 -12.69 4.19 19.86
CA LYS A 8 -11.94 3.22 20.68
C LYS A 8 -11.66 1.96 19.84
N PRO A 9 -10.41 1.47 19.83
CA PRO A 9 -10.06 0.19 19.24
C PRO A 9 -10.95 -0.96 19.76
N GLY A 10 -11.14 -1.99 18.94
CA GLY A 10 -11.89 -3.20 19.27
C GLY A 10 -13.41 -3.06 19.22
N ARG A 11 -13.93 -1.83 19.05
CA ARG A 11 -15.36 -1.55 19.06
C ARG A 11 -15.94 -1.46 17.65
N SER A 12 -17.12 -2.06 17.50
CA SER A 12 -17.97 -1.88 16.33
C SER A 12 -18.77 -0.60 16.48
N TYR A 13 -18.76 0.21 15.43
CA TYR A 13 -19.46 1.47 15.34
C TYR A 13 -20.42 1.43 14.16
N THR A 14 -21.57 2.06 14.34
CA THR A 14 -22.54 2.27 13.26
C THR A 14 -22.71 3.77 13.07
N VAL A 15 -22.43 4.25 11.86
CA VAL A 15 -22.73 5.63 11.46
C VAL A 15 -24.09 5.62 10.81
N ARG A 16 -25.01 6.42 11.34
CA ARG A 16 -26.33 6.66 10.77
C ARG A 16 -26.43 8.12 10.36
N LEU A 17 -26.73 8.36 9.10
CA LEU A 17 -27.06 9.67 8.56
C LEU A 17 -28.55 9.66 8.26
N ALA A 18 -29.30 10.51 8.96
CA ALA A 18 -30.70 10.74 8.64
C ALA A 18 -30.83 11.40 7.26
N GLU A 19 -32.03 11.37 6.69
CA GLU A 19 -32.31 12.14 5.49
C GLU A 19 -32.02 13.63 5.74
N ASN A 20 -31.47 14.29 4.72
CA ASN A 20 -31.12 15.72 4.77
C ASN A 20 -30.04 16.12 5.79
N THR A 21 -29.26 15.17 6.33
CA THR A 21 -28.14 15.45 7.24
C THR A 21 -26.97 16.14 6.53
N ILE A 22 -26.70 15.74 5.29
CA ILE A 22 -25.64 16.25 4.43
C ILE A 22 -26.30 16.87 3.21
N SER A 23 -26.08 18.17 3.00
CA SER A 23 -26.55 18.91 1.84
C SER A 23 -25.36 19.44 1.02
N SER A 24 -25.59 19.50 -0.28
CA SER A 24 -24.72 20.12 -1.28
C SER A 24 -25.59 20.94 -2.24
N PRO A 25 -25.00 21.83 -3.07
CA PRO A 25 -25.75 22.54 -4.11
C PRO A 25 -26.51 21.61 -5.08
N PHE A 26 -26.13 20.33 -5.17
CA PHE A 26 -26.73 19.34 -6.06
C PHE A 26 -27.81 18.48 -5.38
N GLY A 27 -28.14 18.76 -4.12
CA GLY A 27 -29.15 18.02 -3.35
C GLY A 27 -28.63 17.48 -2.02
N SER A 28 -29.51 16.79 -1.31
CA SER A 28 -29.28 16.23 0.02
C SER A 28 -29.19 14.71 0.02
N ASN A 29 -28.56 14.14 1.05
CA ASN A 29 -28.48 12.69 1.21
C ASN A 29 -29.83 12.07 1.60
N LYS A 30 -30.08 10.84 1.14
CA LYS A 30 -31.10 9.93 1.68
C LYS A 30 -30.58 9.24 2.95
N TYR A 31 -31.46 8.54 3.67
CA TYR A 31 -31.09 7.77 4.85
C TYR A 31 -29.95 6.80 4.52
N TYR A 32 -28.87 6.83 5.31
CA TYR A 32 -27.68 6.03 5.08
C TYR A 32 -27.16 5.46 6.38
N THR A 33 -26.87 4.16 6.39
CA THR A 33 -26.28 3.47 7.55
C THR A 33 -25.09 2.65 7.09
N THR A 34 -23.97 2.77 7.80
CA THR A 34 -22.78 1.96 7.57
C THR A 34 -22.15 1.54 8.88
N GLY A 35 -21.64 0.31 8.93
CA GLY A 35 -20.96 -0.24 10.10
C GLY A 35 -19.47 -0.35 9.83
N PHE A 36 -18.64 -0.02 10.80
CA PHE A 36 -17.21 -0.29 10.77
C PHE A 36 -16.73 -0.74 12.15
N LYS A 37 -15.70 -1.57 12.20
CA LYS A 37 -15.04 -1.94 13.45
C LYS A 37 -13.65 -1.32 13.44
N LEU A 38 -13.34 -0.53 14.46
CA LEU A 38 -11.97 -0.07 14.65
C LEU A 38 -11.17 -1.27 15.17
N ALA A 39 -10.14 -1.68 14.43
CA ALA A 39 -9.29 -2.79 14.85
C ALA A 39 -8.70 -2.50 16.24
N ASP A 40 -8.60 -3.53 17.10
CA ASP A 40 -7.91 -3.40 18.39
C ASP A 40 -6.46 -2.96 18.17
N ASN A 41 -5.87 -2.28 19.16
CA ASN A 41 -4.54 -1.66 19.10
C ASN A 41 -3.37 -2.67 19.00
N ASP A 42 -3.62 -3.90 18.57
CA ASP A 42 -2.71 -5.05 18.68
C ASP A 42 -2.76 -5.96 17.43
N ILE A 43 -2.81 -5.38 16.23
CA ILE A 43 -2.63 -6.19 14.99
C ILE A 43 -1.79 -5.47 13.96
N TYR A 44 -0.85 -4.64 14.42
CA TYR A 44 0.06 -3.92 13.56
C TYR A 44 1.52 -4.23 13.91
N GLY A 45 2.36 -4.26 12.90
CA GLY A 45 3.81 -4.42 13.02
C GLY A 45 4.54 -3.40 12.16
N ASN A 46 5.87 -3.32 12.35
CA ASN A 46 6.74 -2.48 11.54
C ASN A 46 7.63 -3.37 10.66
N LEU A 47 7.91 -2.91 9.45
CA LEU A 47 8.82 -3.55 8.51
C LEU A 47 9.90 -2.56 8.08
N LEU A 48 11.16 -2.90 8.31
CA LEU A 48 12.30 -2.25 7.68
C LEU A 48 12.74 -3.10 6.47
N LEU A 49 12.46 -2.61 5.27
CA LEU A 49 12.83 -3.28 4.02
C LEU A 49 14.13 -2.69 3.48
N SER A 50 15.19 -3.49 3.43
CA SER A 50 16.44 -3.16 2.76
C SER A 50 16.39 -3.61 1.29
N VAL A 51 16.50 -2.67 0.36
CA VAL A 51 16.45 -2.93 -1.07
C VAL A 51 17.84 -2.69 -1.67
N THR A 52 18.43 -3.73 -2.26
CA THR A 52 19.67 -3.61 -3.05
C THR A 52 19.32 -3.57 -4.52
N ALA A 53 19.70 -2.49 -5.21
CA ALA A 53 19.40 -2.27 -6.60
C ALA A 53 20.58 -1.61 -7.35
N PRO A 54 20.75 -1.91 -8.65
CA PRO A 54 21.65 -1.15 -9.53
C PRO A 54 21.38 0.36 -9.48
N LYS A 55 22.43 1.19 -9.42
CA LYS A 55 22.30 2.65 -9.32
C LYS A 55 21.82 3.33 -10.61
N SER A 56 21.80 2.63 -11.73
CA SER A 56 21.53 3.21 -13.06
C SER A 56 20.05 3.35 -13.39
N ALA A 57 19.14 2.89 -12.53
CA ALA A 57 17.71 2.89 -12.79
C ALA A 57 16.86 3.35 -11.59
N ASP A 58 15.66 3.80 -11.89
CA ASP A 58 14.61 4.09 -10.91
C ASP A 58 13.70 2.87 -10.78
N TYR A 59 13.19 2.66 -9.56
CA TYR A 59 12.34 1.52 -9.23
C TYR A 59 11.13 1.97 -8.45
N ILE A 60 10.00 1.31 -8.68
CA ILE A 60 8.82 1.41 -7.83
C ILE A 60 8.69 0.10 -7.05
N ILE A 61 8.80 0.21 -5.73
CA ILE A 61 8.70 -0.88 -4.77
C ILE A 61 7.28 -0.92 -4.24
N GLN A 62 6.56 -1.99 -4.52
CA GLN A 62 5.22 -2.25 -4.04
C GLN A 62 5.23 -3.35 -2.97
N LEU A 63 4.65 -3.05 -1.82
CA LEU A 63 4.43 -4.03 -0.76
C LEU A 63 3.04 -4.66 -0.94
N ILE A 64 2.98 -5.96 -1.21
CA ILE A 64 1.76 -6.69 -1.51
C ILE A 64 1.39 -7.58 -0.32
N LYS A 65 0.16 -7.47 0.16
CA LYS A 65 -0.42 -8.34 1.19
C LYS A 65 -1.32 -9.39 0.55
N ASP A 66 -1.29 -10.60 1.10
CA ASP A 66 -2.15 -11.72 0.68
C ASP A 66 -2.11 -11.99 -0.84
N ALA A 67 -0.92 -11.80 -1.44
CA ALA A 67 -0.61 -11.98 -2.87
C ALA A 67 -1.32 -11.05 -3.88
N VAL A 68 -2.30 -10.24 -3.47
CA VAL A 68 -3.12 -9.46 -4.41
C VAL A 68 -3.15 -7.97 -4.07
N THR A 69 -3.17 -7.60 -2.78
CA THR A 69 -3.45 -6.22 -2.37
C THR A 69 -2.18 -5.40 -2.21
N VAL A 70 -2.01 -4.35 -3.02
CA VAL A 70 -0.94 -3.36 -2.82
C VAL A 70 -1.26 -2.49 -1.61
N ILE A 71 -0.43 -2.56 -0.57
CA ILE A 71 -0.60 -1.80 0.69
C ILE A 71 0.20 -0.50 0.67
N LYS A 72 1.40 -0.51 0.06
CA LYS A 72 2.28 0.66 -0.08
C LYS A 72 3.03 0.61 -1.41
N SER A 73 3.43 1.78 -1.90
CA SER A 73 4.22 1.97 -3.12
C SER A 73 5.24 3.09 -2.87
N ASN A 74 6.50 2.83 -3.18
CA ASN A 74 7.61 3.74 -2.92
C ASN A 74 8.53 3.81 -4.15
N LYS A 75 8.93 5.02 -4.55
CA LYS A 75 9.95 5.21 -5.59
C LYS A 75 11.33 5.24 -4.94
N ILE A 76 12.30 4.52 -5.51
CA ILE A 76 13.71 4.55 -5.11
C ILE A 76 14.61 4.69 -6.34
N SER A 77 15.80 5.26 -6.16
CA SER A 77 16.85 5.34 -7.18
C SER A 77 18.09 4.62 -6.66
N GLY A 78 18.33 3.39 -7.13
CA GLY A 78 19.35 2.52 -6.56
C GLY A 78 18.96 1.86 -5.24
N SER A 79 19.95 1.52 -4.41
CA SER A 79 19.75 0.81 -3.14
C SER A 79 19.27 1.74 -2.03
N ASP A 80 18.26 1.34 -1.26
CA ASP A 80 17.65 2.16 -0.21
C ASP A 80 17.01 1.29 0.90
N LYS A 81 16.68 1.92 2.04
CA LYS A 81 15.94 1.30 3.16
C LYS A 81 14.59 1.98 3.34
N ILE A 82 13.52 1.21 3.22
CA ILE A 82 12.15 1.70 3.33
C ILE A 82 11.57 1.26 4.68
N GLN A 83 11.14 2.21 5.50
CA GLN A 83 10.48 1.93 6.77
C GLN A 83 8.95 1.98 6.61
N TYR A 84 8.28 0.86 6.85
CA TYR A 84 6.84 0.77 6.94
C TYR A 84 6.40 0.65 8.40
N ARG A 85 5.51 1.54 8.84
CA ARG A 85 4.95 1.53 10.20
C ARG A 85 3.46 1.24 10.15
N ASN A 86 2.95 0.65 11.23
CA ASN A 86 1.53 0.35 11.40
C ASN A 86 0.95 -0.50 10.25
N LEU A 87 1.71 -1.52 9.81
CA LEU A 87 1.24 -2.46 8.80
C LEU A 87 0.40 -3.55 9.45
N PRO A 88 -0.78 -3.91 8.90
CA PRO A 88 -1.56 -5.04 9.41
C PRO A 88 -0.71 -6.31 9.44
N ILE A 89 -0.78 -7.11 10.51
CA ILE A 89 -0.09 -8.40 10.56
C ILE A 89 -0.53 -9.29 9.40
N GLY A 90 0.42 -10.04 8.85
CA GLY A 90 0.13 -10.95 7.74
C GLY A 90 1.37 -11.27 6.91
N LYS A 91 1.10 -11.89 5.76
CA LYS A 91 2.11 -12.25 4.78
C LYS A 91 2.23 -11.16 3.74
N TYR A 92 3.47 -10.75 3.51
CA TYR A 92 3.81 -9.74 2.52
C TYR A 92 4.80 -10.29 1.50
N THR A 93 4.64 -9.87 0.25
CA THR A 93 5.64 -10.02 -0.80
C THR A 93 5.97 -8.66 -1.38
N VAL A 94 7.11 -8.56 -2.06
CA VAL A 94 7.54 -7.33 -2.71
C VAL A 94 7.43 -7.49 -4.22
N ARG A 95 6.82 -6.50 -4.87
CA ARG A 95 6.85 -6.34 -6.32
C ARG A 95 7.70 -5.13 -6.65
N VAL A 96 8.55 -5.26 -7.66
CA VAL A 96 9.45 -4.23 -8.16
C VAL A 96 9.09 -3.95 -9.59
N ILE A 97 8.99 -2.68 -9.92
CA ILE A 97 8.69 -2.18 -11.27
C ILE A 97 9.88 -1.35 -11.69
N TYR A 98 10.40 -1.61 -12.89
CA TYR A 98 11.53 -0.87 -13.46
C TYR A 98 10.97 0.38 -14.14
N ASP A 99 11.12 1.53 -13.48
CA ASP A 99 10.58 2.82 -13.90
C ASP A 99 11.53 3.48 -14.92
N GLU A 100 11.49 2.99 -16.16
CA GLU A 100 12.40 3.41 -17.23
C GLU A 100 12.21 4.87 -17.63
N ASN A 101 10.99 5.41 -17.50
CA ASN A 101 10.69 6.80 -17.82
C ASN A 101 10.74 7.75 -16.61
N ARG A 102 11.06 7.21 -15.43
CA ARG A 102 11.27 7.93 -14.17
C ARG A 102 10.04 8.70 -13.69
N ASN A 103 8.83 8.32 -14.10
CA ASN A 103 7.62 9.07 -13.78
C ASN A 103 7.03 8.70 -12.41
N GLY A 104 7.56 7.67 -11.74
CA GLY A 104 7.13 7.21 -10.42
C GLY A 104 5.74 6.57 -10.41
N LYS A 105 5.19 6.21 -11.56
CA LYS A 105 3.90 5.56 -11.73
C LYS A 105 4.12 4.26 -12.47
N TRP A 106 3.36 3.23 -12.09
CA TRP A 106 3.36 2.01 -12.88
C TRP A 106 2.62 2.27 -14.20
N ASP A 107 3.39 2.36 -15.28
CA ASP A 107 2.83 2.55 -16.62
C ASP A 107 2.51 1.22 -17.28
N THR A 108 1.22 0.98 -17.54
CA THR A 108 0.79 -0.09 -18.42
C THR A 108 1.18 0.24 -19.87
N GLY A 109 1.51 -0.78 -20.64
CA GLY A 109 1.82 -0.62 -22.06
C GLY A 109 0.67 0.02 -22.83
N SER A 110 1.00 0.72 -23.91
CA SER A 110 0.03 1.38 -24.77
C SER A 110 0.10 0.78 -26.16
N VAL A 111 -0.97 0.09 -26.57
CA VAL A 111 -1.08 -0.49 -27.92
C VAL A 111 -1.10 0.61 -28.98
N THR A 112 -1.79 1.72 -28.70
CA THR A 112 -1.87 2.88 -29.60
C THR A 112 -0.52 3.59 -29.77
N GLN A 113 0.30 3.64 -28.71
CA GLN A 113 1.65 4.23 -28.77
C GLN A 113 2.75 3.19 -29.05
N LYS A 114 2.40 1.92 -29.29
CA LYS A 114 3.35 0.79 -29.43
C LYS A 114 4.38 0.70 -28.29
N LYS A 115 4.03 1.14 -27.08
CA LYS A 115 4.90 1.14 -25.90
C LYS A 115 4.66 -0.14 -25.11
N GLN A 116 5.72 -0.91 -24.86
CA GLN A 116 5.64 -2.08 -23.98
C GLN A 116 5.36 -1.65 -22.53
N PRO A 117 4.64 -2.48 -21.75
CA PRO A 117 4.49 -2.25 -20.31
C PRO A 117 5.85 -2.27 -19.61
N GLU A 118 5.95 -1.51 -18.52
CA GLU A 118 7.13 -1.55 -17.68
C GLU A 118 7.39 -2.95 -17.14
N ARG A 119 8.66 -3.36 -17.09
CA ARG A 119 9.04 -4.67 -16.59
C ARG A 119 8.73 -4.76 -15.10
N VAL A 120 8.27 -5.95 -14.67
CA VAL A 120 7.89 -6.22 -13.29
C VAL A 120 8.62 -7.48 -12.81
N TRP A 121 9.24 -7.38 -11.63
CA TRP A 121 9.82 -8.51 -10.91
C TRP A 121 9.09 -8.71 -9.58
N ASN A 122 8.69 -9.94 -9.25
CA ASN A 122 8.09 -10.27 -7.97
C ASN A 122 9.10 -11.06 -7.14
N SER A 123 9.31 -10.67 -5.89
CA SER A 123 10.15 -11.41 -4.97
C SER A 123 9.48 -12.73 -4.58
N GLU A 124 10.21 -13.84 -4.58
CA GLU A 124 9.73 -15.12 -4.06
C GLU A 124 9.70 -15.16 -2.53
N ASN A 125 10.43 -14.26 -1.88
CA ASN A 125 10.51 -14.20 -0.43
C ASN A 125 9.20 -13.67 0.19
N ILE A 126 8.64 -14.44 1.14
CA ILE A 126 7.46 -14.08 1.91
C ILE A 126 7.90 -13.54 3.27
N ILE A 127 7.61 -12.26 3.50
CA ILE A 127 7.84 -11.57 4.76
C ILE A 127 6.62 -11.82 5.67
N ASN A 128 6.83 -12.55 6.77
CA ASN A 128 5.80 -12.81 7.77
C ASN A 128 5.88 -11.74 8.86
N LEU A 129 5.03 -10.71 8.77
CA LEU A 129 4.98 -9.63 9.76
C LEU A 129 4.27 -10.13 11.03
N ARG A 130 4.87 -9.94 12.20
CA ARG A 130 4.31 -10.32 13.51
C ARG A 130 4.00 -9.10 14.37
N ILE A 131 3.12 -9.30 15.36
CA ILE A 131 2.71 -8.25 16.31
C ILE A 131 3.91 -7.72 17.09
N ASN A 132 3.99 -6.40 17.28
CA ASN A 132 4.96 -5.74 18.17
C ASN A 132 6.44 -6.10 17.91
N TRP A 133 6.77 -6.59 16.71
CA TRP A 133 8.14 -6.87 16.27
C TRP A 133 8.53 -5.94 15.14
N ASP A 134 9.73 -5.36 15.23
CA ASP A 134 10.38 -4.73 14.09
C ASP A 134 10.92 -5.85 13.20
N THR A 135 10.20 -6.12 12.10
CA THR A 135 10.59 -7.15 11.15
C THR A 135 11.55 -6.55 10.13
N GLU A 136 12.67 -7.21 9.88
CA GLU A 136 13.60 -6.83 8.82
C GLU A 136 13.39 -7.73 7.61
N GLY A 137 13.36 -7.13 6.42
CA GLY A 137 13.32 -7.83 5.14
C GLY A 137 14.42 -7.31 4.23
N SER A 138 14.98 -8.19 3.40
CA SER A 138 15.96 -7.79 2.38
C SER A 138 15.61 -8.37 1.03
N ILE A 139 15.70 -7.54 -0.01
CA ILE A 139 15.58 -7.97 -1.41
C ILE A 139 16.75 -7.46 -2.24
N ILE A 140 17.14 -8.25 -3.24
CA ILE A 140 18.14 -7.89 -4.24
C ILE A 140 17.43 -7.88 -5.58
N ILE A 141 17.38 -6.71 -6.22
CA ILE A 141 16.73 -6.52 -7.52
C ILE A 141 17.68 -7.05 -8.60
N PRO A 142 17.26 -8.01 -9.43
CA PRO A 142 18.09 -8.50 -10.53
C PRO A 142 18.28 -7.40 -11.58
N ALA A 143 19.46 -7.40 -12.21
CA ALA A 143 19.70 -6.56 -13.39
C ALA A 143 18.78 -7.01 -14.54
N LEU A 144 18.31 -6.06 -15.34
CA LEU A 144 17.60 -6.38 -16.57
C LEU A 144 18.58 -7.06 -17.53
N GLN A 145 18.24 -8.28 -17.97
CA GLN A 145 18.85 -8.93 -19.14
C GLN A 145 18.28 -8.34 -20.43
#